data_AF-A0A8A1LUR7-F1
#
_entry.id   AF-A0A8A1LUR7-F1
#
_cell.length_a   1.000
_cell.length_b   1.000
_cell.length_c   1.000
_cell.angle_alpha   90.00
_cell.angle_beta   90.00
_cell.angle_gamma   90.00
#
_symmetry.space_group_name_H-M   'P 1'
#
loop_
_entity.id
_entity.type
_entity.pdbx_description
1 polymer ?
#
loop_
_entity_poly.entity_id
_entity_poly.type
_entity_poly.pdbx_seq_one_letter_code
_entity_poly.pdbx_strand_id
1 'polypeptide(L)'
;MDWRAQRNTLQEHLTRTFMQHSFIPRLGELVLWCYSFQGTELRFNWSTESFEMYCRKNKKFLGIPEWRAGTVAQTAEEPPILEDIITETKKKFAVNTSGFRIETFPDPNSTNKNLSRQYKYVPLNCIRPLNYWQIFLQGVDPDDYHPSIKNALTIMSSCSVVNKYHFKGVWPDATVYCKGIFIGSELLIRGDGVRLMPRQNSISADPHHQVTDVLVIESIQVKLRNCDADLNSPLLCQSTAVRLVGKAYTLSPKNAYKEPNSIGTPSPLTYEEVIDSFECVGMRGYGKWYRMQPEKHRIQISLDHVVGRCYESELMSLMFDDLSLGLDMEGVIAGREYGRLTDQRLAPDKEWFFGDSRVETLALESLNLEEVGIYDDSRDPKMFRANLRIIDGTANGSDIRDAKIPRTMGRPLAGLIGSSAKSSTFENVGKMSSLVTSALGPLEPSANQTPVDLTSAAASDVSEKSESDESDDLQVILAQAPLVRGGTEESEGGDYKPYTPKSKRTKYM
;
A
#
# COMPACT_ATOMS: atom_id res chain seq x y z
N MET A 1 -6.31 -9.40 -18.38
CA MET A 1 -5.75 -8.45 -19.36
C MET A 1 -4.95 -7.38 -18.65
N ASP A 2 -5.52 -6.71 -17.65
CA ASP A 2 -4.89 -5.61 -16.90
C ASP A 2 -3.49 -5.95 -16.39
N TRP A 3 -3.30 -7.11 -15.75
CA TRP A 3 -1.99 -7.52 -15.24
C TRP A 3 -0.91 -7.71 -16.32
N ARG A 4 -1.31 -8.00 -17.57
CA ARG A 4 -0.39 -8.09 -18.72
C ARG A 4 -0.16 -6.72 -19.36
N ALA A 5 -1.23 -5.95 -19.58
CA ALA A 5 -1.16 -4.63 -20.20
C ALA A 5 -0.39 -3.62 -19.33
N GLN A 6 -0.62 -3.66 -18.02
CA GLN A 6 -0.03 -2.73 -17.04
C GLN A 6 1.24 -3.29 -16.40
N ARG A 7 1.74 -4.44 -16.88
CA ARG A 7 2.92 -5.08 -16.29
C ARG A 7 4.12 -4.15 -16.32
N ASN A 8 4.36 -3.47 -17.43
CA ASN A 8 5.50 -2.56 -17.58
C ASN A 8 5.38 -1.37 -16.63
N THR A 9 4.23 -0.70 -16.63
CA THR A 9 3.97 0.46 -15.76
C THR A 9 4.06 0.10 -14.28
N LEU A 10 3.57 -1.09 -13.89
CA LEU A 10 3.72 -1.60 -12.52
C LEU A 10 5.18 -1.91 -12.16
N GLN A 11 5.97 -2.46 -13.09
CA GLN A 11 7.40 -2.68 -12.84
C GLN A 11 8.15 -1.35 -12.72
N GLU A 12 7.85 -0.36 -13.58
CA GLU A 12 8.39 0.99 -13.50
C GLU A 12 8.05 1.65 -12.18
N HIS A 13 6.79 1.56 -11.74
CA HIS A 13 6.36 2.05 -10.44
C HIS A 13 7.16 1.41 -9.29
N LEU A 14 7.22 0.08 -9.22
CA LEU A 14 7.96 -0.62 -8.18
C LEU A 14 9.46 -0.30 -8.20
N THR A 15 10.04 -0.09 -9.39
CA THR A 15 11.45 0.31 -9.53
C THR A 15 11.66 1.73 -9.02
N ARG A 16 10.77 2.67 -9.37
CA ARG A 16 10.80 4.04 -8.86
C ARG A 16 10.65 4.06 -7.34
N THR A 17 9.71 3.30 -6.79
CA THR A 17 9.51 3.17 -5.34
C THR A 17 10.73 2.58 -4.64
N PHE A 18 11.41 1.60 -5.24
CA PHE A 18 12.64 1.03 -4.69
C PHE A 18 13.80 2.05 -4.63
N MET A 19 13.87 2.97 -5.58
CA MET A 19 14.91 4.01 -5.63
C MET A 19 14.59 5.24 -4.76
N GLN A 20 13.38 5.32 -4.20
CA GLN A 20 12.93 6.43 -3.37
C GLN A 20 13.26 6.20 -1.90
N HIS A 21 13.43 7.30 -1.17
CA HIS A 21 13.50 7.27 0.28
C HIS A 21 12.25 6.63 0.87
N SER A 22 12.46 5.89 1.96
CA SER A 22 11.43 5.08 2.57
C SER A 22 10.30 5.93 3.17
N PHE A 23 10.60 7.17 3.57
CA PHE A 23 9.64 8.13 4.13
C PHE A 23 8.68 8.76 3.12
N ILE A 24 8.94 8.61 1.82
CA ILE A 24 8.10 9.20 0.78
C ILE A 24 6.79 8.40 0.69
N PRO A 25 5.61 9.03 0.82
CA PRO A 25 4.33 8.35 0.70
C PRO A 25 4.18 7.67 -0.66
N ARG A 26 3.77 6.40 -0.66
CA ARG A 26 3.61 5.58 -1.85
C ARG A 26 2.16 5.54 -2.30
N LEU A 27 1.95 5.28 -3.58
CA LEU A 27 0.61 5.17 -4.17
C LEU A 27 -0.23 4.10 -3.45
N GLY A 28 -1.46 4.46 -3.07
CA GLY A 28 -2.39 3.57 -2.36
C GLY A 28 -2.15 3.45 -0.85
N GLU A 29 -1.18 4.17 -0.29
CA GLU A 29 -0.99 4.23 1.16
C GLU A 29 -2.03 5.12 1.83
N LEU A 30 -2.26 4.86 3.12
CA LEU A 30 -3.04 5.74 3.97
C LEU A 30 -2.12 6.64 4.78
N VAL A 31 -2.46 7.92 4.82
CA VAL A 31 -1.70 8.95 5.51
C VAL A 31 -2.61 9.84 6.34
N LEU A 32 -2.07 10.44 7.40
CA LEU A 32 -2.64 11.65 7.97
C LEU A 32 -2.27 12.85 7.11
N TRP A 33 -3.21 13.76 6.90
CA TRP A 33 -2.96 14.95 6.10
C TRP A 33 -3.84 16.12 6.53
N CYS A 34 -3.43 17.32 6.15
CA CYS A 34 -4.23 18.54 6.27
C CYS A 34 -4.13 19.38 5.00
N TYR A 35 -5.04 20.34 4.81
CA TYR A 35 -5.09 21.09 3.56
C TYR A 35 -3.91 22.03 3.32
N SER A 36 -3.30 22.57 4.38
CA SER A 36 -2.17 23.49 4.33
C SER A 36 -1.71 23.83 5.75
N PHE A 37 -0.41 24.06 5.93
CA PHE A 37 0.12 24.75 7.10
C PHE A 37 0.24 26.27 6.95
N GLN A 38 -0.23 26.88 5.85
CA GLN A 38 -0.25 28.36 5.68
C GLN A 38 1.10 29.06 5.96
N GLY A 39 2.23 28.40 5.69
CA GLY A 39 3.57 28.93 5.99
C GLY A 39 4.00 28.82 7.46
N THR A 40 3.28 28.04 8.27
CA THR A 40 3.73 27.55 9.57
C THR A 40 4.44 26.20 9.43
N GLU A 41 5.03 25.75 10.53
CA GLU A 41 5.60 24.42 10.67
C GLU A 41 4.88 23.68 11.80
N LEU A 42 4.87 22.35 11.74
CA LEU A 42 4.34 21.54 12.83
C LEU A 42 5.39 21.46 13.95
N ARG A 43 4.99 21.77 15.20
CA ARG A 43 5.86 21.62 16.38
C ARG A 43 5.08 21.09 17.55
N PHE A 44 5.76 20.34 18.41
CA PHE A 44 5.21 19.95 19.69
C PHE A 44 5.12 21.15 20.62
N ASN A 45 3.93 21.38 21.18
CA ASN A 45 3.67 22.41 22.17
C ASN A 45 3.65 21.77 23.57
N TRP A 46 4.70 21.99 24.34
CA TRP A 46 4.83 21.44 25.69
C TRP A 46 3.77 21.94 26.68
N SER A 47 3.08 23.06 26.42
CA SER A 47 2.03 23.54 27.33
C SER A 47 0.69 22.85 27.14
N THR A 48 0.41 22.35 25.94
CA THR A 48 -0.83 21.63 25.58
C THR A 48 -0.58 20.14 25.36
N GLU A 49 0.69 19.71 25.41
CA GLU A 49 1.14 18.35 25.13
C GLU A 49 0.63 17.82 23.77
N SER A 50 0.60 18.68 22.75
CA SER A 50 0.05 18.37 21.42
C SER A 50 0.90 18.91 20.28
N PHE A 51 0.76 18.33 19.09
CA PHE A 51 1.38 18.86 17.88
C PHE A 51 0.53 19.98 17.28
N GLU A 52 1.09 21.19 17.22
CA GLU A 52 0.40 22.40 16.79
C GLU A 52 1.14 23.11 15.66
N MET A 53 0.39 23.93 14.91
CA MET A 53 0.92 24.81 13.88
C MET A 53 1.66 25.99 14.52
N TYR A 54 2.99 26.05 14.37
CA TYR A 54 3.83 27.12 14.91
C TYR A 54 4.20 28.16 13.85
N CYS A 55 3.79 29.41 14.08
CA CYS A 55 4.13 30.53 13.21
C CYS A 55 5.45 31.17 13.66
N ARG A 56 6.56 30.92 12.94
CA ARG A 56 7.87 31.53 13.25
C ARG A 56 7.85 33.06 13.24
N LYS A 57 7.10 33.67 12.30
CA LYS A 57 7.01 35.14 12.16
C LYS A 57 6.44 35.80 13.42
N ASN A 58 5.38 35.20 13.97
CA ASN A 58 4.64 35.73 15.10
C ASN A 58 5.05 35.07 16.43
N LYS A 59 5.96 34.09 16.40
CA LYS A 59 6.43 33.27 17.53
C LYS A 59 5.30 32.70 18.38
N LYS A 60 4.21 32.25 17.75
CA LYS A 60 3.02 31.73 18.43
C LYS A 60 2.53 30.43 17.80
N PHE A 61 1.93 29.58 18.62
CA PHE A 61 1.12 28.46 18.18
C PHE A 61 -0.24 28.96 17.69
N LEU A 62 -0.76 28.32 16.65
CA LEU A 62 -2.05 28.63 16.01
C LEU A 62 -3.09 27.53 16.24
N GLY A 63 -2.80 26.57 17.12
CA GLY A 63 -3.67 25.42 17.37
C GLY A 63 -3.30 24.19 16.54
N ILE A 64 -4.09 23.15 16.75
CA ILE A 64 -3.92 21.81 16.17
C ILE A 64 -4.32 21.85 14.69
N PRO A 65 -3.57 21.19 13.79
CA PRO A 65 -3.99 21.05 12.40
C PRO A 65 -5.33 20.30 12.27
N GLU A 66 -6.12 20.66 11.27
CA GLU A 66 -7.33 19.90 10.90
C GLU A 66 -6.93 18.58 10.22
N TRP A 67 -6.47 17.62 11.02
CA TRP A 67 -6.03 16.32 10.55
C TRP A 67 -7.20 15.52 9.96
N ARG A 68 -6.93 14.90 8.82
CA ARG A 68 -7.77 13.94 8.13
C ARG A 68 -6.93 12.71 7.83
N ALA A 69 -7.58 11.59 7.55
CA ALA A 69 -6.91 10.48 6.90
C ALA A 69 -7.28 10.44 5.43
N GLY A 70 -6.37 10.01 4.58
CA GLY A 70 -6.59 9.97 3.15
C GLY A 70 -5.74 8.93 2.45
N THR A 71 -6.15 8.57 1.23
CA THR A 71 -5.41 7.69 0.34
C THR A 71 -4.51 8.53 -0.57
N VAL A 72 -3.26 8.11 -0.72
CA VAL A 72 -2.35 8.68 -1.73
C VAL A 72 -2.80 8.20 -3.11
N ALA A 73 -3.48 9.06 -3.86
CA ALA A 73 -3.98 8.76 -5.21
C ALA A 73 -2.99 9.13 -6.32
N GLN A 74 -2.05 10.04 -6.02
CA GLN A 74 -0.96 10.41 -6.93
C GLN A 74 0.27 10.80 -6.11
N THR A 75 1.44 10.30 -6.51
CA THR A 75 2.74 10.68 -5.93
C THR A 75 3.33 11.87 -6.66
N ALA A 76 4.15 12.67 -5.98
CA ALA A 76 4.90 13.76 -6.61
C ALA A 76 5.79 13.24 -7.77
N GLU A 77 5.77 13.95 -8.89
CA GLU A 77 6.67 13.69 -10.03
C GLU A 77 8.05 14.31 -9.81
N GLU A 78 8.09 15.50 -9.19
CA GLU A 78 9.32 16.10 -8.69
C GLU A 78 9.70 15.41 -7.36
N PRO A 79 10.86 14.76 -7.24
CA PRO A 79 11.24 14.06 -6.01
C PRO A 79 11.34 15.04 -4.83
N PRO A 80 10.64 14.77 -3.72
CA PRO A 80 10.82 15.56 -2.50
C PRO A 80 12.17 15.27 -1.87
N ILE A 81 12.68 16.25 -1.13
CA ILE A 81 13.88 16.12 -0.29
C ILE A 81 13.50 16.12 1.19
N LEU A 82 14.43 15.74 2.05
CA LEU A 82 14.16 15.56 3.49
C LEU A 82 13.60 16.82 4.15
N GLU A 83 14.09 18.00 3.76
CA GLU A 83 13.65 19.30 4.30
C GLU A 83 12.16 19.58 4.04
N ASP A 84 11.59 18.99 2.98
CA ASP A 84 10.17 19.15 2.64
C ASP A 84 9.22 18.58 3.70
N ILE A 85 9.72 17.78 4.66
CA ILE A 85 8.94 17.24 5.77
C ILE A 85 8.51 18.35 6.76
N ILE A 86 9.35 19.37 6.93
CA ILE A 86 9.07 20.51 7.82
C ILE A 86 8.38 21.63 7.04
N THR A 87 8.94 22.01 5.90
CA THR A 87 8.45 23.13 5.11
C THR A 87 8.74 22.88 3.64
N GLU A 88 7.77 23.17 2.79
CA GLU A 88 7.91 23.05 1.34
C GLU A 88 9.11 23.89 0.83
N THR A 89 10.06 23.20 0.21
CA THR A 89 11.19 23.84 -0.47
C THR A 89 10.76 24.37 -1.85
N LYS A 90 11.59 25.24 -2.45
CA LYS A 90 11.26 25.82 -3.75
C LYS A 90 11.19 24.73 -4.83
N LYS A 91 10.00 24.52 -5.38
CA LYS A 91 9.74 23.56 -6.46
C LYS A 91 9.84 24.16 -7.85
N LYS A 92 10.16 23.33 -8.84
CA LYS A 92 10.15 23.71 -10.26
C LYS A 92 8.73 23.76 -10.78
N PHE A 93 7.90 22.81 -10.36
CA PHE A 93 6.53 22.66 -10.80
C PHE A 93 5.52 23.08 -9.73
N ALA A 94 4.30 23.36 -10.16
CA ALA A 94 3.19 23.61 -9.26
C ALA A 94 2.82 22.36 -8.45
N VAL A 95 2.12 22.55 -7.33
CA VAL A 95 1.82 21.50 -6.34
C VAL A 95 1.04 20.31 -6.92
N ASN A 96 0.32 20.50 -8.03
CA ASN A 96 -0.34 19.39 -8.73
C ASN A 96 0.63 18.39 -9.39
N THR A 97 1.89 18.79 -9.56
CA THR A 97 2.98 17.97 -10.12
C THR A 97 4.06 17.69 -9.07
N SER A 98 4.40 18.68 -8.24
CA SER A 98 5.44 18.58 -7.22
C SER A 98 4.95 18.08 -5.85
N GLY A 99 3.63 18.01 -5.65
CA GLY A 99 2.98 17.50 -4.44
C GLY A 99 2.26 16.18 -4.66
N PHE A 100 1.43 15.81 -3.69
CA PHE A 100 0.70 14.54 -3.66
C PHE A 100 -0.79 14.81 -3.74
N ARG A 101 -1.50 14.04 -4.56
CA ARG A 101 -2.97 14.03 -4.54
C ARG A 101 -3.42 13.11 -3.43
N ILE A 102 -4.04 13.68 -2.40
CA ILE A 102 -4.63 12.92 -1.30
C ILE A 102 -6.15 13.02 -1.36
N GLU A 103 -6.82 11.87 -1.35
CA GLU A 103 -8.28 11.76 -1.34
C GLU A 103 -8.73 11.37 0.08
N THR A 104 -9.69 12.10 0.65
CA THR A 104 -10.17 11.87 2.02
C THR A 104 -10.76 10.48 2.14
N PHE A 105 -10.37 9.73 3.17
CA PHE A 105 -10.72 8.33 3.27
C PHE A 105 -12.22 8.14 3.60
N PRO A 106 -13.00 7.44 2.74
CA PRO A 106 -14.40 7.17 2.99
C PRO A 106 -14.58 6.05 4.02
N ASP A 107 -15.80 5.91 4.54
CA ASP A 107 -16.14 4.79 5.43
C ASP A 107 -16.12 3.48 4.62
N PRO A 108 -15.25 2.50 4.96
CA PRO A 108 -15.16 1.25 4.23
C PRO A 108 -16.43 0.39 4.34
N ASN A 109 -17.19 0.51 5.44
CA ASN A 109 -18.41 -0.26 5.70
C ASN A 109 -19.68 0.37 5.09
N SER A 110 -19.63 1.66 4.76
CA SER A 110 -20.77 2.38 4.17
C SER A 110 -20.78 2.30 2.65
N THR A 111 -21.97 2.30 2.05
CA THR A 111 -22.16 2.52 0.61
C THR A 111 -22.00 3.99 0.22
N ASN A 112 -22.03 4.91 1.18
CA ASN A 112 -21.80 6.32 0.91
C ASN A 112 -20.29 6.63 0.91
N LYS A 113 -19.70 6.70 -0.29
CA LYS A 113 -18.27 7.03 -0.47
C LYS A 113 -17.98 8.50 -0.73
N ASN A 114 -18.89 9.43 -0.44
CA ASN A 114 -18.74 10.86 -0.81
C ASN A 114 -17.43 11.53 -0.32
N LEU A 115 -16.84 11.06 0.79
CA LEU A 115 -15.55 11.57 1.26
C LEU A 115 -14.41 11.35 0.25
N SER A 116 -14.41 10.27 -0.55
CA SER A 116 -13.36 10.02 -1.55
C SER A 116 -13.29 11.12 -2.63
N ARG A 117 -14.41 11.83 -2.87
CA ARG A 117 -14.47 12.98 -3.78
C ARG A 117 -13.81 14.23 -3.22
N GLN A 118 -13.53 14.28 -1.92
CA GLN A 118 -12.82 15.38 -1.28
C GLN A 118 -11.31 15.15 -1.36
N TYR A 119 -10.67 15.74 -2.36
CA TYR A 119 -9.23 15.60 -2.58
C TYR A 119 -8.51 16.94 -2.62
N LYS A 120 -7.19 16.92 -2.41
CA LYS A 120 -6.33 18.06 -2.68
C LYS A 120 -4.92 17.60 -3.05
N TYR A 121 -4.27 18.40 -3.87
CA TYR A 121 -2.82 18.35 -4.04
C TYR A 121 -2.13 19.10 -2.90
N VAL A 122 -1.30 18.41 -2.13
CA VAL A 122 -0.60 18.98 -0.98
C VAL A 122 0.90 18.69 -1.02
N PRO A 123 1.75 19.62 -0.54
CA PRO A 123 3.17 19.35 -0.35
C PRO A 123 3.43 18.33 0.75
N LEU A 124 4.64 17.74 0.75
CA LEU A 124 5.02 16.68 1.69
C LEU A 124 4.91 17.09 3.16
N ASN A 125 5.19 18.36 3.50
CA ASN A 125 5.08 18.82 4.88
C ASN A 125 3.66 18.64 5.44
N CYS A 126 2.61 18.65 4.61
CA CYS A 126 1.22 18.49 5.04
C CYS A 126 0.81 17.01 5.23
N ILE A 127 1.72 16.06 5.10
CA ILE A 127 1.45 14.61 5.15
C ILE A 127 2.26 13.95 6.27
N ARG A 128 1.63 13.03 7.01
CA ARG A 128 2.30 12.20 8.01
C ARG A 128 1.92 10.73 7.82
N PRO A 129 2.84 9.77 8.05
CA PRO A 129 2.51 8.35 7.99
C PRO A 129 1.39 8.03 9.00
N LEU A 130 0.36 7.28 8.55
CA LEU A 130 -0.79 6.99 9.41
C LEU A 130 -0.41 6.15 10.64
N ASN A 131 0.65 5.34 10.59
CA ASN A 131 1.06 4.53 11.75
C ASN A 131 1.33 5.37 13.00
N TYR A 132 1.82 6.60 12.83
CA TYR A 132 2.11 7.54 13.91
C TYR A 132 0.89 8.35 14.37
N TRP A 133 -0.33 7.90 14.04
CA TRP A 133 -1.55 8.67 14.30
C TRP A 133 -1.73 9.07 15.75
N GLN A 134 -1.42 8.19 16.70
CA GLN A 134 -1.54 8.51 18.13
C GLN A 134 -0.63 9.65 18.55
N ILE A 135 0.58 9.73 17.97
CA ILE A 135 1.53 10.79 18.28
C ILE A 135 1.02 12.12 17.70
N PHE A 136 0.57 12.13 16.44
CA PHE A 136 0.09 13.36 15.79
C PHE A 136 -1.28 13.86 16.28
N LEU A 137 -2.10 12.97 16.84
CA LEU A 137 -3.39 13.30 17.44
C LEU A 137 -3.33 13.38 18.97
N GLN A 138 -2.13 13.33 19.56
CA GLN A 138 -1.96 13.50 21.00
C GLN A 138 -2.55 14.85 21.45
N GLY A 139 -3.37 14.81 22.51
CA GLY A 139 -4.07 15.98 23.03
C GLY A 139 -5.38 16.32 22.31
N VAL A 140 -5.78 15.57 21.29
CA VAL A 140 -7.09 15.69 20.62
C VAL A 140 -8.04 14.63 21.17
N ASP A 141 -9.27 15.03 21.53
CA ASP A 141 -10.29 14.06 21.95
C ASP A 141 -10.66 13.14 20.76
N PRO A 142 -10.70 11.81 20.93
CA PRO A 142 -11.13 10.88 19.89
C PRO A 142 -12.51 11.19 19.28
N ASP A 143 -13.40 11.87 20.00
CA ASP A 143 -14.70 12.31 19.47
C ASP A 143 -14.59 13.51 18.52
N ASP A 144 -13.51 14.29 18.64
CA ASP A 144 -13.19 15.42 17.76
C ASP A 144 -12.40 15.00 16.51
N TYR A 145 -12.03 13.73 16.39
CA TYR A 145 -11.35 13.22 15.19
C TYR A 145 -12.25 13.38 13.96
N HIS A 146 -11.67 13.84 12.85
CA HIS A 146 -12.38 13.82 11.58
C HIS A 146 -12.77 12.37 11.23
N PRO A 147 -14.02 12.09 10.77
CA PRO A 147 -14.52 10.72 10.56
C PRO A 147 -13.61 9.83 9.71
N SER A 148 -12.94 10.42 8.71
CA SER A 148 -11.96 9.72 7.87
C SER A 148 -10.88 8.98 8.65
N ILE A 149 -10.48 9.49 9.82
CA ILE A 149 -9.44 8.88 10.65
C ILE A 149 -9.95 7.55 11.21
N LYS A 150 -11.14 7.54 11.83
CA LYS A 150 -11.79 6.31 12.31
C LYS A 150 -12.00 5.32 11.16
N ASN A 151 -12.45 5.81 10.01
CA ASN A 151 -12.60 5.00 8.79
C ASN A 151 -11.27 4.34 8.36
N ALA A 152 -10.17 5.09 8.39
CA ALA A 152 -8.85 4.58 8.02
C ALA A 152 -8.33 3.55 9.03
N LEU A 153 -8.62 3.75 10.32
CA LEU A 153 -8.30 2.78 11.37
C LEU A 153 -9.07 1.47 11.19
N THR A 154 -10.28 1.50 10.65
CA THR A 154 -11.07 0.29 10.35
C THR A 154 -10.30 -0.69 9.46
N ILE A 155 -9.48 -0.23 8.50
CA ILE A 155 -8.79 -1.13 7.57
C ILE A 155 -7.39 -1.56 8.02
N MET A 156 -6.94 -1.16 9.22
CA MET A 156 -5.56 -1.40 9.67
C MET A 156 -5.20 -2.89 9.81
N SER A 157 -6.20 -3.76 9.98
CA SER A 157 -6.08 -5.23 9.97
C SER A 157 -6.45 -5.82 8.61
N SER A 158 -6.00 -5.20 7.52
CA SER A 158 -6.15 -5.71 6.16
C SER A 158 -4.81 -5.88 5.45
N CYS A 159 -4.74 -6.77 4.47
CA CYS A 159 -3.58 -6.89 3.59
C CYS A 159 -3.99 -7.22 2.16
N SER A 160 -3.11 -6.91 1.19
CA SER A 160 -3.23 -7.35 -0.20
C SER A 160 -1.87 -7.45 -0.85
N VAL A 161 -1.65 -8.44 -1.71
CA VAL A 161 -0.35 -8.66 -2.37
C VAL A 161 -0.29 -8.04 -3.76
N VAL A 162 0.89 -7.52 -4.11
CA VAL A 162 1.15 -6.81 -5.36
C VAL A 162 2.06 -7.65 -6.27
N ASN A 163 1.64 -7.77 -7.54
CA ASN A 163 2.43 -8.36 -8.62
C ASN A 163 2.93 -9.80 -8.32
N LYS A 164 2.00 -10.74 -8.28
CA LYS A 164 2.25 -12.19 -8.21
C LYS A 164 3.05 -12.61 -9.45
N TYR A 165 4.29 -13.09 -9.29
CA TYR A 165 5.23 -13.29 -10.43
C TYR A 165 5.81 -14.69 -10.55
N HIS A 166 5.77 -15.50 -9.50
CA HIS A 166 6.28 -16.86 -9.54
C HIS A 166 5.43 -17.77 -8.67
N PHE A 167 5.24 -19.01 -9.09
CA PHE A 167 4.47 -20.03 -8.38
C PHE A 167 5.33 -21.30 -8.28
N LYS A 168 5.48 -21.84 -7.07
CA LYS A 168 6.27 -23.04 -6.81
C LYS A 168 5.61 -23.85 -5.71
N GLY A 169 5.58 -25.17 -5.84
CA GLY A 169 4.94 -26.03 -4.85
C GLY A 169 5.10 -27.51 -5.15
N VAL A 170 4.72 -28.33 -4.18
CA VAL A 170 4.51 -29.78 -4.33
C VAL A 170 3.09 -30.03 -3.84
N TRP A 171 2.24 -30.54 -4.73
CA TRP A 171 0.84 -30.79 -4.43
C TRP A 171 0.68 -31.57 -3.10
N PRO A 172 -0.24 -31.15 -2.20
CA PRO A 172 -1.26 -30.11 -2.37
C PRO A 172 -0.83 -28.71 -1.93
N ASP A 173 0.45 -28.47 -1.65
CA ASP A 173 0.94 -27.19 -1.15
C ASP A 173 1.62 -26.36 -2.24
N ALA A 174 1.45 -25.03 -2.14
CA ALA A 174 2.10 -24.11 -3.05
C ALA A 174 2.52 -22.79 -2.39
N THR A 175 3.37 -22.05 -3.09
CA THR A 175 3.84 -20.72 -2.72
C THR A 175 3.76 -19.80 -3.94
N VAL A 176 3.05 -18.69 -3.78
CA VAL A 176 3.03 -17.58 -4.73
C VAL A 176 4.01 -16.52 -4.25
N TYR A 177 4.93 -16.09 -5.11
CA TYR A 177 5.87 -15.01 -4.84
C TYR A 177 5.34 -13.69 -5.38
N CYS A 178 5.42 -12.65 -4.56
CA CYS A 178 4.89 -11.32 -4.84
C CYS A 178 6.02 -10.28 -4.78
N LYS A 179 5.87 -9.15 -5.48
CA LYS A 179 6.86 -8.06 -5.44
C LYS A 179 6.59 -7.05 -4.33
N GLY A 180 5.35 -6.94 -3.87
CA GLY A 180 4.96 -6.05 -2.79
C GLY A 180 3.76 -6.58 -2.01
N ILE A 181 3.43 -5.92 -0.92
CA ILE A 181 2.28 -6.19 -0.06
C ILE A 181 1.85 -4.90 0.62
N PHE A 182 0.55 -4.62 0.63
CA PHE A 182 -0.02 -3.65 1.54
C PHE A 182 -0.35 -4.32 2.87
N ILE A 183 0.03 -3.70 3.98
CA ILE A 183 -0.35 -4.10 5.33
C ILE A 183 -0.96 -2.86 6.00
N GLY A 184 -2.28 -2.89 6.22
CA GLY A 184 -3.04 -1.75 6.72
C GLY A 184 -2.82 -0.50 5.87
N SER A 185 -2.06 0.44 6.40
CA SER A 185 -1.76 1.75 5.82
C SER A 185 -0.59 1.77 4.84
N GLU A 186 0.37 0.84 4.94
CA GLU A 186 1.68 0.94 4.27
C GLU A 186 1.87 -0.10 3.16
N LEU A 187 2.57 0.29 2.08
CA LEU A 187 3.10 -0.61 1.06
C LEU A 187 4.51 -1.05 1.43
N LEU A 188 4.77 -2.36 1.46
CA LEU A 188 6.10 -2.94 1.62
C LEU A 188 6.52 -3.66 0.34
N ILE A 189 7.77 -3.47 -0.06
CA ILE A 189 8.38 -4.10 -1.23
C ILE A 189 9.72 -4.76 -0.86
N ARG A 190 10.26 -5.57 -1.77
CA ARG A 190 11.62 -6.11 -1.61
C ARG A 190 12.64 -4.98 -1.43
N GLY A 191 13.51 -5.11 -0.44
CA GLY A 191 14.54 -4.14 -0.08
C GLY A 191 14.15 -3.26 1.11
N ASP A 192 12.86 -3.10 1.38
CA ASP A 192 12.43 -2.34 2.56
C ASP A 192 12.92 -2.99 3.85
N GLY A 193 13.38 -2.15 4.77
CA GLY A 193 13.52 -2.51 6.18
C GLY A 193 12.16 -2.44 6.88
N VAL A 194 11.83 -3.47 7.66
CA VAL A 194 10.58 -3.56 8.41
C VAL A 194 10.89 -3.78 9.88
N ARG A 195 10.34 -2.92 10.73
CA ARG A 195 10.50 -2.99 12.19
C ARG A 195 9.67 -4.15 12.74
N LEU A 196 10.25 -4.94 13.63
CA LEU A 196 9.63 -6.15 14.16
C LEU A 196 9.10 -5.95 15.58
N MET A 197 7.96 -6.56 15.88
CA MET A 197 7.41 -6.59 17.23
C MET A 197 8.45 -7.13 18.23
N PRO A 198 8.53 -6.56 19.44
CA PRO A 198 9.55 -6.94 20.41
C PRO A 198 9.42 -8.41 20.83
N ARG A 199 10.56 -9.07 21.06
CA ARG A 199 10.59 -10.50 21.45
C ARG A 199 10.13 -10.76 22.88
N GLN A 200 10.20 -9.76 23.75
CA GLN A 200 9.84 -9.86 25.15
C GLN A 200 8.83 -8.78 25.49
N ASN A 201 7.69 -9.17 26.06
CA ASN A 201 6.82 -8.26 26.82
C ASN A 201 7.46 -8.01 28.19
N SER A 202 8.74 -7.61 28.22
CA SER A 202 9.28 -7.10 29.47
C SER A 202 8.57 -5.79 29.74
N ILE A 203 8.09 -5.59 30.96
CA ILE A 203 7.68 -4.28 31.47
C ILE A 203 8.97 -3.44 31.53
N SER A 204 9.46 -3.02 30.37
CA SER A 204 10.48 -1.98 30.27
C SER A 204 9.84 -0.71 30.80
N ALA A 205 10.59 0.06 31.56
CA ALA A 205 10.16 1.40 31.97
C ALA A 205 9.90 2.32 30.76
N ASP A 206 10.43 1.94 29.58
CA ASP A 206 10.24 2.64 28.32
C ASP A 206 9.71 1.68 27.23
N PRO A 207 8.45 1.82 26.80
CA PRO A 207 7.84 0.99 25.76
C PRO A 207 8.39 1.24 24.35
N HIS A 208 8.90 2.44 24.05
CA HIS A 208 9.36 2.81 22.71
C HIS A 208 10.71 2.18 22.36
N HIS A 209 11.54 1.90 23.38
CA HIS A 209 12.85 1.25 23.22
C HIS A 209 12.78 -0.28 23.14
N GLN A 210 11.59 -0.88 23.15
CA GLN A 210 11.44 -2.35 23.07
C GLN A 210 11.67 -2.88 21.65
N VAL A 211 11.27 -2.11 20.63
CA VAL A 211 11.49 -2.45 19.22
C VAL A 211 12.96 -2.22 18.89
N THR A 212 13.67 -3.29 18.61
CA THR A 212 15.11 -3.25 18.31
C THR A 212 15.48 -4.02 17.05
N ASP A 213 14.56 -4.82 16.53
CA ASP A 213 14.81 -5.77 15.45
C ASP A 213 14.20 -5.23 14.14
N VAL A 214 14.93 -5.37 13.04
CA VAL A 214 14.52 -4.99 11.68
C VAL A 214 14.77 -6.13 10.71
N LEU A 215 13.79 -6.47 9.87
CA LEU A 215 13.90 -7.39 8.75
C LEU A 215 14.07 -6.62 7.44
N VAL A 216 15.12 -6.89 6.68
CA VAL A 216 15.24 -6.42 5.29
C VAL A 216 14.58 -7.45 4.37
N ILE A 217 13.49 -7.07 3.70
CA ILE A 217 12.68 -7.98 2.89
C ILE A 217 13.45 -8.44 1.65
N GLU A 218 13.65 -9.75 1.50
CA GLU A 218 14.16 -10.34 0.25
C GLU A 218 13.05 -10.98 -0.59
N SER A 219 12.01 -11.53 0.04
CA SER A 219 10.86 -12.07 -0.67
C SER A 219 9.57 -12.01 0.13
N ILE A 220 8.46 -11.85 -0.59
CA ILE A 220 7.10 -11.85 -0.06
C ILE A 220 6.39 -13.07 -0.65
N GLN A 221 5.84 -13.91 0.22
CA GLN A 221 5.35 -15.24 -0.13
C GLN A 221 3.94 -15.44 0.40
N VAL A 222 3.01 -15.86 -0.46
CA VAL A 222 1.70 -16.36 -0.05
C VAL A 222 1.77 -17.88 -0.08
N LYS A 223 1.70 -18.50 1.10
CA LYS A 223 1.67 -19.96 1.28
C LYS A 223 0.23 -20.44 1.15
N LEU A 224 0.00 -21.32 0.20
CA LEU A 224 -1.27 -22.02 0.01
C LEU A 224 -1.10 -23.45 0.55
N ARG A 225 -1.96 -23.87 1.47
CA ARG A 225 -1.89 -25.18 2.11
C ARG A 225 -3.12 -26.00 1.79
N ASN A 226 -2.91 -27.27 1.43
CA ASN A 226 -3.98 -28.18 1.04
C ASN A 226 -4.91 -27.55 -0.02
N CYS A 227 -4.34 -27.23 -1.19
CA CYS A 227 -5.09 -26.71 -2.34
C CYS A 227 -6.22 -27.66 -2.72
N ASP A 228 -7.36 -27.09 -3.10
CA ASP A 228 -8.51 -27.86 -3.54
C ASP A 228 -8.36 -28.21 -5.03
N ALA A 229 -8.64 -29.46 -5.39
CA ALA A 229 -8.63 -29.92 -6.77
C ALA A 229 -9.98 -29.70 -7.47
N ASP A 230 -11.06 -29.49 -6.71
CA ASP A 230 -12.37 -29.20 -7.27
C ASP A 230 -12.44 -27.75 -7.76
N LEU A 231 -12.54 -27.57 -9.07
CA LEU A 231 -12.67 -26.26 -9.72
C LEU A 231 -13.98 -25.54 -9.36
N ASN A 232 -14.99 -26.26 -8.84
CA ASN A 232 -16.25 -25.69 -8.38
C ASN A 232 -16.19 -25.27 -6.90
N SER A 233 -15.12 -25.61 -6.19
CA SER A 233 -14.97 -25.25 -4.78
C SER A 233 -14.95 -23.74 -4.61
N PRO A 234 -15.69 -23.21 -3.62
CA PRO A 234 -15.62 -21.80 -3.28
C PRO A 234 -14.30 -21.45 -2.58
N LEU A 235 -13.38 -22.38 -2.33
CA LEU A 235 -12.07 -22.10 -1.74
C LEU A 235 -10.95 -22.57 -2.66
N LEU A 236 -9.85 -21.80 -2.74
CA LEU A 236 -8.66 -22.21 -3.50
C LEU A 236 -7.84 -23.26 -2.75
N CYS A 237 -7.81 -23.16 -1.42
CA CYS A 237 -7.04 -24.01 -0.53
C CYS A 237 -7.63 -23.95 0.88
N GLN A 238 -7.30 -24.93 1.72
CA GLN A 238 -7.78 -24.97 3.11
C GLN A 238 -7.30 -23.77 3.91
N SER A 239 -6.02 -23.40 3.79
CA SER A 239 -5.48 -22.24 4.52
C SER A 239 -4.45 -21.47 3.70
N THR A 240 -4.45 -20.16 3.92
CA THR A 240 -3.52 -19.21 3.31
C THR A 240 -2.77 -18.46 4.40
N ALA A 241 -1.46 -18.32 4.22
CA ALA A 241 -0.60 -17.59 5.14
C ALA A 241 0.38 -16.69 4.37
N VAL A 242 0.49 -15.43 4.76
CA VAL A 242 1.41 -14.48 4.12
C VAL A 242 2.69 -14.38 4.92
N ARG A 243 3.83 -14.42 4.22
CA ARG A 243 5.15 -14.53 4.83
C ARG A 243 6.15 -13.56 4.22
N LEU A 244 6.75 -12.73 5.06
CA LEU A 244 7.90 -11.91 4.67
C LEU A 244 9.16 -12.67 5.05
N VAL A 245 10.08 -12.80 4.09
CA VAL A 245 11.34 -13.56 4.25
C VAL A 245 12.49 -12.63 3.95
N GLY A 246 13.51 -12.66 4.82
CA GLY A 246 14.63 -11.72 4.70
C GLY A 246 15.76 -11.96 5.69
N LYS A 247 16.70 -11.02 5.71
CA LYS A 247 17.78 -10.95 6.69
C LYS A 247 17.34 -10.03 7.83
N ALA A 248 17.44 -10.51 9.07
CA ALA A 248 17.15 -9.70 10.24
C ALA A 248 18.42 -9.19 10.92
N TYR A 249 18.29 -7.98 11.44
CA TYR A 249 19.30 -7.20 12.12
C TYR A 249 18.70 -6.60 13.39
N THR A 250 19.53 -6.31 14.37
CA THR A 250 19.07 -5.76 15.65
C THR A 250 20.02 -4.68 16.17
N LEU A 251 19.46 -3.70 16.87
CA LEU A 251 20.23 -2.73 17.68
C LEU A 251 20.61 -3.30 19.05
N SER A 252 20.03 -4.45 19.45
CA SER A 252 20.26 -5.07 20.74
C SER A 252 21.33 -6.17 20.66
N PRO A 253 22.50 -6.02 21.31
CA PRO A 253 23.51 -7.08 21.38
C PRO A 253 22.99 -8.37 22.02
N LYS A 254 21.89 -8.32 22.79
CA LYS A 254 21.27 -9.49 23.41
C LYS A 254 20.57 -10.39 22.39
N ASN A 255 20.04 -9.79 21.32
CA ASN A 255 19.32 -10.50 20.26
C ASN A 255 20.24 -10.91 19.10
N ALA A 256 21.49 -10.45 19.12
CA ALA A 256 22.47 -10.74 18.08
C ALA A 256 22.84 -12.23 18.04
N TYR A 257 23.07 -12.73 16.83
CA TYR A 257 23.60 -14.06 16.60
C TYR A 257 25.00 -14.19 17.20
N LYS A 258 25.23 -15.30 17.90
CA LYS A 258 26.54 -15.69 18.44
C LYS A 258 26.99 -16.95 17.74
N GLU A 259 28.17 -16.90 17.15
CA GLU A 259 28.75 -18.09 16.53
C GLU A 259 28.91 -19.20 17.58
N PRO A 260 28.68 -20.47 17.20
CA PRO A 260 28.94 -21.60 18.08
C PRO A 260 30.37 -21.52 18.65
N ASN A 261 30.50 -21.64 19.97
CA ASN A 261 31.76 -21.57 20.72
C ASN A 261 32.41 -20.17 20.84
N SER A 262 31.72 -19.10 20.43
CA SER A 262 32.16 -17.74 20.75
C SER A 262 31.87 -17.40 22.23
N ILE A 263 32.92 -17.06 22.97
CA ILE A 263 32.83 -16.67 24.40
C ILE A 263 32.68 -15.13 24.54
N GLY A 264 32.87 -14.38 23.45
CA GLY A 264 32.82 -12.92 23.42
C GLY A 264 31.42 -12.31 23.29
N THR A 265 31.34 -10.99 23.48
CA THR A 265 30.18 -10.21 23.05
C THR A 265 30.06 -10.25 21.52
N PRO A 266 28.83 -10.27 20.98
CA PRO A 266 28.65 -10.25 19.53
C PRO A 266 29.26 -8.97 18.96
N SER A 267 29.93 -9.10 17.82
CA SER A 267 30.53 -7.97 17.12
C SER A 267 29.47 -7.24 16.31
N PRO A 268 29.42 -5.89 16.37
CA PRO A 268 28.55 -5.13 15.49
C PRO A 268 29.06 -5.21 14.05
N LEU A 269 28.16 -4.94 13.11
CA LEU A 269 28.49 -4.75 11.70
C LEU A 269 29.45 -3.57 11.51
N THR A 270 30.36 -3.69 10.55
CA THR A 270 31.19 -2.56 10.10
C THR A 270 30.37 -1.53 9.31
N TYR A 271 31.02 -0.45 8.87
CA TYR A 271 30.35 0.53 8.01
C TYR A 271 29.82 -0.11 6.73
N GLU A 272 30.73 -0.78 6.04
CA GLU A 272 30.53 -1.35 4.72
C GLU A 272 29.46 -2.42 4.82
N GLU A 273 29.50 -3.24 5.87
CA GLU A 273 28.48 -4.25 6.11
C GLU A 273 27.09 -3.66 6.38
N VAL A 274 26.97 -2.47 6.99
CA VAL A 274 25.67 -1.80 7.15
C VAL A 274 25.16 -1.30 5.79
N ILE A 275 26.01 -0.68 4.98
CA ILE A 275 25.63 -0.23 3.62
C ILE A 275 25.17 -1.42 2.77
N ASP A 276 25.90 -2.53 2.81
CA ASP A 276 25.57 -3.73 2.03
C ASP A 276 24.36 -4.50 2.58
N SER A 277 24.00 -4.28 3.84
CA SER A 277 22.90 -4.99 4.51
C SER A 277 21.55 -4.32 4.33
N PHE A 278 21.52 -2.98 4.24
CA PHE A 278 20.31 -2.19 4.19
C PHE A 278 20.23 -1.41 2.88
N GLU A 279 19.20 -1.69 2.10
CA GLU A 279 18.89 -0.88 0.89
C GLU A 279 18.36 0.51 1.28
N CYS A 280 17.76 0.64 2.47
CA CYS A 280 17.36 1.91 3.03
C CYS A 280 18.58 2.69 3.53
N VAL A 281 18.72 3.95 3.08
CA VAL A 281 19.83 4.81 3.50
C VAL A 281 19.67 5.28 4.94
N GLY A 282 20.73 5.81 5.53
CA GLY A 282 20.66 6.39 6.89
C GLY A 282 20.52 5.38 8.03
N MET A 283 20.44 4.07 7.79
CA MET A 283 20.31 3.08 8.88
C MET A 283 21.44 3.16 9.91
N ARG A 284 22.61 3.63 9.50
CA ARG A 284 23.77 3.83 10.37
C ARG A 284 23.53 4.83 11.50
N GLY A 285 22.65 5.81 11.31
CA GLY A 285 22.35 6.82 12.31
C GLY A 285 21.62 6.27 13.54
N TYR A 286 20.98 5.10 13.44
CA TYR A 286 20.36 4.42 14.58
C TYR A 286 21.37 3.81 15.56
N GLY A 287 22.62 3.58 15.14
CA GLY A 287 23.69 3.06 15.99
C GLY A 287 24.30 1.75 15.49
N LYS A 288 24.68 0.89 16.45
CA LYS A 288 25.42 -0.36 16.18
C LYS A 288 24.43 -1.47 15.82
N TRP A 289 24.48 -1.92 14.57
CA TRP A 289 23.69 -3.04 14.09
C TRP A 289 24.40 -4.37 14.29
N TYR A 290 23.63 -5.42 14.55
CA TYR A 290 24.11 -6.79 14.69
C TYR A 290 23.27 -7.73 13.84
N ARG A 291 23.88 -8.77 13.24
CA ARG A 291 23.14 -9.84 12.55
C ARG A 291 22.38 -10.68 13.56
N MET A 292 21.16 -11.11 13.23
CA MET A 292 20.36 -12.00 14.08
C MET A 292 20.41 -13.48 13.68
N GLN A 293 21.04 -13.77 12.54
CA GLN A 293 21.24 -15.11 12.00
C GLN A 293 22.56 -15.16 11.22
N PRO A 294 23.11 -16.36 10.94
CA PRO A 294 24.27 -16.48 10.05
C PRO A 294 23.95 -15.90 8.67
N GLU A 295 24.96 -15.38 7.98
CA GLU A 295 24.81 -14.61 6.73
C GLU A 295 24.00 -15.33 5.62
N LYS A 296 24.14 -16.65 5.53
CA LYS A 296 23.44 -17.47 4.53
C LYS A 296 22.00 -17.84 4.91
N HIS A 297 21.59 -17.56 6.13
CA HIS A 297 20.25 -17.91 6.62
C HIS A 297 19.30 -16.74 6.44
N ARG A 298 18.02 -17.07 6.31
CA ARG A 298 16.91 -16.12 6.27
C ARG A 298 15.92 -16.49 7.34
N ILE A 299 15.24 -15.49 7.85
CA ILE A 299 14.10 -15.71 8.73
C ILE A 299 12.81 -15.42 7.97
N GLN A 300 11.74 -16.05 8.44
CA GLN A 300 10.40 -15.85 7.93
C GLN A 300 9.50 -15.32 9.05
N ILE A 301 8.73 -14.27 8.76
CA ILE A 301 7.78 -13.64 9.69
C ILE A 301 6.34 -13.64 9.13
N SER A 302 5.33 -13.64 10.01
CA SER A 302 3.94 -13.34 9.69
C SER A 302 3.69 -11.81 9.71
N LEU A 303 2.48 -11.41 9.35
CA LEU A 303 2.07 -10.00 9.34
C LEU A 303 2.00 -9.40 10.75
N ASP A 304 1.64 -10.19 11.77
CA ASP A 304 1.52 -9.72 13.15
C ASP A 304 2.85 -9.27 13.75
N HIS A 305 3.96 -9.81 13.25
CA HIS A 305 5.30 -9.42 13.67
C HIS A 305 5.74 -8.08 13.07
N VAL A 306 5.01 -7.50 12.12
CA VAL A 306 5.36 -6.24 11.48
C VAL A 306 4.83 -5.08 12.32
N VAL A 307 5.69 -4.16 12.72
CA VAL A 307 5.25 -2.84 13.25
C VAL A 307 4.95 -1.91 12.07
N GLY A 308 5.92 -1.72 11.19
CA GLY A 308 5.80 -0.88 10.00
C GLY A 308 7.15 -0.72 9.31
N ARG A 309 7.19 0.11 8.27
CA ARG A 309 8.44 0.44 7.56
C ARG A 309 9.46 1.07 8.52
N CYS A 310 10.74 0.74 8.34
CA CYS A 310 11.84 1.38 9.03
C CYS A 310 12.29 2.61 8.26
N TYR A 311 11.93 3.79 8.78
CA TYR A 311 12.30 5.06 8.17
C TYR A 311 13.78 5.41 8.37
N GLU A 312 14.31 6.32 7.55
CA GLU A 312 15.65 6.86 7.70
C GLU A 312 15.85 7.54 9.05
N SER A 313 17.01 7.35 9.70
CA SER A 313 17.27 7.94 11.03
C SER A 313 17.22 9.47 11.02
N GLU A 314 17.65 10.10 9.92
CA GLU A 314 17.63 11.55 9.76
C GLU A 314 16.20 12.08 9.77
N LEU A 315 15.25 11.36 9.15
CA LEU A 315 13.84 11.69 9.25
C LEU A 315 13.34 11.59 10.69
N MET A 316 13.66 10.50 11.38
CA MET A 316 13.19 10.27 12.75
C MET A 316 13.69 11.36 13.70
N SER A 317 14.97 11.71 13.62
CA SER A 317 15.54 12.85 14.35
C SER A 317 14.86 14.18 13.96
N LEU A 318 14.58 14.39 12.68
CA LEU A 318 13.93 15.63 12.22
C LEU A 318 12.47 15.76 12.69
N MET A 319 11.72 14.66 12.70
CA MET A 319 10.28 14.66 13.01
C MET A 319 10.00 14.58 14.52
N PHE A 320 10.80 13.82 15.26
CA PHE A 320 10.52 13.46 16.64
C PHE A 320 11.65 13.81 17.62
N ASP A 321 12.84 14.18 17.13
CA ASP A 321 14.07 14.26 17.94
C ASP A 321 14.34 12.97 18.73
N ASP A 322 13.88 11.83 18.19
CA ASP A 322 13.94 10.51 18.80
C ASP A 322 14.17 9.46 17.71
N LEU A 323 15.11 8.54 17.97
CA LEU A 323 15.52 7.46 17.07
C LEU A 323 14.94 6.10 17.48
N SER A 324 14.03 6.07 18.46
CA SER A 324 13.38 4.86 18.93
C SER A 324 12.56 4.22 17.82
N LEU A 325 12.87 2.95 17.51
CA LEU A 325 12.16 2.21 16.48
C LEU A 325 10.72 1.83 16.88
N GLY A 326 10.32 2.02 18.15
CA GLY A 326 9.00 1.64 18.66
C GLY A 326 8.03 2.78 18.91
N LEU A 327 8.29 3.99 18.39
CA LEU A 327 7.46 5.18 18.67
C LEU A 327 5.96 4.97 18.36
N ASP A 328 5.64 4.40 17.22
CA ASP A 328 4.27 4.16 16.74
C ASP A 328 3.72 2.76 17.05
N MET A 329 4.47 1.93 17.80
CA MET A 329 4.11 0.53 18.03
C MET A 329 2.73 0.39 18.68
N GLU A 330 2.45 1.17 19.72
CA GLU A 330 1.15 1.17 20.41
C GLU A 330 0.02 1.61 19.47
N GLY A 331 0.27 2.62 18.63
CA GLY A 331 -0.69 3.10 17.64
C GLY A 331 -1.00 2.08 16.56
N VAL A 332 -0.01 1.30 16.13
CA VAL A 332 -0.21 0.19 15.20
C VAL A 332 -1.03 -0.93 15.84
N ILE A 333 -0.71 -1.33 17.08
CA ILE A 333 -1.45 -2.37 17.80
C ILE A 333 -2.90 -1.94 18.03
N ALA A 334 -3.11 -0.73 18.54
CA ALA A 334 -4.44 -0.17 18.79
C ALA A 334 -5.24 0.01 17.49
N GLY A 335 -4.61 0.46 16.41
CA GLY A 335 -5.25 0.59 15.09
C GLY A 335 -5.69 -0.77 14.54
N ARG A 336 -4.85 -1.80 14.65
CA ARG A 336 -5.21 -3.17 14.24
C ARG A 336 -6.35 -3.74 15.07
N GLU A 337 -6.33 -3.54 16.38
CA GLU A 337 -7.41 -3.96 17.26
C GLU A 337 -8.72 -3.25 16.92
N TYR A 338 -8.68 -1.94 16.71
CA TYR A 338 -9.83 -1.17 16.25
C TYR A 338 -10.37 -1.72 14.91
N GLY A 339 -9.50 -2.02 13.96
CA GLY A 339 -9.88 -2.62 12.69
C GLY A 339 -10.56 -3.98 12.85
N ARG A 340 -10.02 -4.86 13.70
CA ARG A 340 -10.65 -6.16 14.00
C ARG A 340 -12.04 -6.03 14.59
N LEU A 341 -12.28 -5.00 15.39
CA LEU A 341 -13.57 -4.75 16.04
C LEU A 341 -14.59 -4.04 15.13
N THR A 342 -14.14 -3.35 14.08
CA THR A 342 -15.00 -2.43 13.31
C THR A 342 -15.12 -2.75 11.83
N ASP A 343 -14.21 -3.52 11.23
CA ASP A 343 -14.29 -3.89 9.82
C ASP A 343 -15.33 -5.00 9.62
N GLN A 344 -16.49 -4.65 9.05
CA GLN A 344 -17.59 -5.59 8.86
C GLN A 344 -17.30 -6.62 7.77
N ARG A 345 -16.24 -6.42 6.97
CA ARG A 345 -15.80 -7.34 5.91
C ARG A 345 -14.89 -8.44 6.47
N LEU A 346 -14.34 -8.25 7.66
CA LEU A 346 -13.51 -9.25 8.33
C LEU A 346 -14.41 -10.40 8.80
N ALA A 347 -14.10 -11.62 8.36
CA ALA A 347 -14.85 -12.79 8.78
C ALA A 347 -14.65 -13.08 10.28
N PRO A 348 -15.66 -13.64 10.97
CA PRO A 348 -15.51 -14.09 12.35
C PRO A 348 -14.31 -15.03 12.51
N ASP A 349 -13.60 -14.90 13.63
CA ASP A 349 -12.41 -15.69 13.97
C ASP A 349 -11.18 -15.51 13.04
N LYS A 350 -11.17 -14.45 12.22
CA LYS A 350 -10.00 -14.06 11.41
C LYS A 350 -9.37 -12.78 11.96
N GLU A 351 -8.05 -12.73 11.96
CA GLU A 351 -7.30 -11.56 12.44
C GLU A 351 -7.01 -10.53 11.33
N TRP A 352 -7.06 -10.97 10.06
CA TRP A 352 -6.71 -10.17 8.89
C TRP A 352 -7.72 -10.32 7.77
N PHE A 353 -8.13 -9.19 7.18
CA PHE A 353 -8.88 -9.15 5.93
C PHE A 353 -7.89 -9.19 4.76
N PHE A 354 -7.86 -10.29 4.02
CA PHE A 354 -6.99 -10.45 2.87
C PHE A 354 -7.75 -10.19 1.57
N GLY A 355 -7.57 -8.99 1.02
CA GLY A 355 -8.16 -8.62 -0.27
C GLY A 355 -7.30 -9.08 -1.45
N ASP A 356 -7.95 -9.37 -2.57
CA ASP A 356 -7.31 -9.69 -3.84
C ASP A 356 -6.57 -8.48 -4.43
N SER A 357 -7.01 -7.27 -4.09
CA SER A 357 -6.43 -6.01 -4.54
C SER A 357 -6.40 -4.93 -3.46
N ARG A 358 -5.57 -3.90 -3.66
CA ARG A 358 -5.53 -2.74 -2.75
C ARG A 358 -6.87 -2.01 -2.69
N VAL A 359 -7.50 -1.78 -3.84
CA VAL A 359 -8.81 -1.13 -3.96
C VAL A 359 -9.86 -1.85 -3.09
N GLU A 360 -9.86 -3.18 -3.10
CA GLU A 360 -10.75 -3.98 -2.27
C GLU A 360 -10.45 -3.83 -0.78
N THR A 361 -9.18 -3.90 -0.36
CA THR A 361 -8.82 -3.68 1.06
C THR A 361 -9.25 -2.30 1.56
N LEU A 362 -9.20 -1.29 0.69
CA LEU A 362 -9.64 0.07 1.00
C LEU A 362 -11.15 0.31 0.83
N ALA A 363 -11.90 -0.65 0.26
CA ALA A 363 -13.31 -0.49 -0.12
C ALA A 363 -13.60 0.82 -0.88
N LEU A 364 -12.79 1.09 -1.90
CA LEU A 364 -12.96 2.27 -2.76
C LEU A 364 -13.81 1.95 -3.99
N GLU A 365 -14.74 2.85 -4.28
CA GLU A 365 -15.52 2.86 -5.54
C GLU A 365 -14.80 3.60 -6.65
N SER A 366 -14.09 4.68 -6.29
CA SER A 366 -13.30 5.49 -7.20
C SER A 366 -11.95 5.81 -6.59
N LEU A 367 -10.94 5.98 -7.44
CA LEU A 367 -9.64 6.54 -7.08
C LEU A 367 -9.23 7.50 -8.19
N ASN A 368 -8.76 8.70 -7.84
CA ASN A 368 -8.39 9.72 -8.83
C ASN A 368 -9.58 10.17 -9.72
N LEU A 369 -10.81 10.09 -9.19
CA LEU A 369 -12.10 10.31 -9.89
C LEU A 369 -12.45 9.28 -10.98
N GLU A 370 -11.68 8.20 -11.10
CA GLU A 370 -12.02 7.08 -11.98
C GLU A 370 -12.62 5.96 -11.13
N GLU A 371 -13.67 5.30 -11.62
CA GLU A 371 -14.23 4.12 -10.98
C GLU A 371 -13.24 2.96 -11.01
N VAL A 372 -13.20 2.15 -9.96
CA VAL A 372 -12.19 1.10 -9.77
C VAL A 372 -12.78 -0.22 -9.29
N GLY A 373 -12.01 -1.29 -9.50
CA GLY A 373 -12.35 -2.60 -8.93
C GLY A 373 -13.52 -3.24 -9.65
N ILE A 374 -14.62 -3.43 -8.92
CA ILE A 374 -15.88 -3.99 -9.44
C ILE A 374 -16.83 -2.92 -9.98
N TYR A 375 -16.54 -1.64 -9.70
CA TYR A 375 -17.36 -0.50 -10.13
C TYR A 375 -16.92 0.05 -11.50
N ASP A 376 -15.80 -0.44 -12.03
CA ASP A 376 -15.32 -0.08 -13.36
C ASP A 376 -16.07 -0.91 -14.43
N ASP A 377 -17.09 -0.32 -15.04
CA ASP A 377 -17.90 -0.94 -16.10
C ASP A 377 -17.10 -1.31 -17.36
N SER A 378 -15.91 -0.71 -17.56
CA SER A 378 -15.03 -1.08 -18.68
C SER A 378 -14.42 -2.48 -18.49
N ARG A 379 -14.51 -3.01 -17.28
CA ARG A 379 -13.82 -4.22 -16.82
C ARG A 379 -14.64 -5.48 -17.06
N ASP A 380 -14.83 -5.84 -18.32
CA ASP A 380 -15.58 -7.04 -18.73
C ASP A 380 -14.69 -8.31 -18.69
N PRO A 381 -14.90 -9.26 -17.74
CA PRO A 381 -14.04 -10.44 -17.62
C PRO A 381 -14.14 -11.37 -18.83
N LYS A 382 -15.29 -11.40 -19.50
CA LYS A 382 -15.52 -12.22 -20.70
C LYS A 382 -14.71 -11.64 -21.85
N MET A 383 -14.78 -10.33 -22.05
CA MET A 383 -13.99 -9.59 -23.03
C MET A 383 -12.49 -9.75 -22.78
N PHE A 384 -12.05 -9.73 -21.52
CA PHE A 384 -10.64 -9.90 -21.17
C PHE A 384 -10.11 -11.31 -21.41
N ARG A 385 -10.89 -12.35 -21.08
CA ARG A 385 -10.53 -13.73 -21.39
C ARG A 385 -10.39 -13.93 -22.90
N ALA A 386 -11.33 -13.37 -23.66
CA ALA A 386 -11.30 -13.39 -25.11
C ALA A 386 -10.06 -12.70 -25.68
N ASN A 387 -9.75 -11.48 -25.23
CA ASN A 387 -8.54 -10.76 -25.64
C ASN A 387 -7.24 -11.51 -25.28
N LEU A 388 -7.16 -12.17 -24.11
CA LEU A 388 -6.00 -13.00 -23.77
C LEU A 388 -5.81 -14.17 -24.72
N ARG A 389 -6.91 -14.86 -25.08
CA ARG A 389 -6.86 -15.97 -26.06
C ARG A 389 -6.43 -15.48 -27.44
N ILE A 390 -6.84 -14.28 -27.85
CA ILE A 390 -6.40 -13.66 -29.12
C ILE A 390 -4.90 -13.41 -29.08
N ILE A 391 -4.39 -12.83 -27.99
CA ILE A 391 -2.95 -12.57 -27.78
C ILE A 391 -2.16 -13.88 -27.77
N ASP A 392 -2.67 -14.91 -27.09
CA ASP A 392 -2.02 -16.21 -26.97
C ASP A 392 -2.15 -17.07 -28.25
N GLY A 393 -2.84 -16.58 -29.29
CA GLY A 393 -3.05 -17.30 -30.54
C GLY A 393 -3.97 -18.52 -30.43
N THR A 394 -4.78 -18.59 -29.35
CA THR A 394 -5.69 -19.72 -29.03
C THR A 394 -7.17 -19.34 -29.15
N ALA A 395 -7.47 -18.16 -29.68
CA ALA A 395 -8.83 -17.66 -29.83
C ALA A 395 -9.66 -18.44 -30.84
N ASN A 396 -10.93 -18.63 -30.51
CA ASN A 396 -11.97 -19.13 -31.42
C ASN A 396 -12.88 -17.98 -31.91
N GLY A 397 -13.86 -18.31 -32.76
CA GLY A 397 -14.78 -17.32 -33.32
C GLY A 397 -15.67 -16.60 -32.28
N SER A 398 -15.98 -17.23 -31.16
CA SER A 398 -16.67 -16.55 -30.04
C SER A 398 -15.75 -15.56 -29.33
N ASP A 399 -14.48 -15.92 -29.11
CA ASP A 399 -13.50 -15.00 -28.49
C ASP A 399 -13.31 -13.74 -29.35
N ILE A 400 -13.29 -13.86 -30.68
CA ILE A 400 -13.18 -12.68 -31.57
C ILE A 400 -14.37 -11.73 -31.41
N ARG A 401 -15.58 -12.25 -31.17
CA ARG A 401 -16.78 -11.42 -30.93
C ARG A 401 -16.76 -10.82 -29.53
N ASP A 402 -16.45 -11.64 -28.53
CA ASP A 402 -16.45 -11.25 -27.12
C ASP A 402 -15.33 -10.26 -26.79
N ALA A 403 -14.23 -10.25 -27.54
CA ALA A 403 -13.10 -9.33 -27.33
C ALA A 403 -13.44 -7.85 -27.57
N LYS A 404 -14.59 -7.54 -28.19
CA LYS A 404 -15.09 -6.17 -28.46
C LYS A 404 -14.01 -5.23 -29.06
N ILE A 405 -13.06 -5.79 -29.82
CA ILE A 405 -11.97 -5.02 -30.44
C ILE A 405 -12.60 -4.03 -31.43
N PRO A 406 -12.37 -2.71 -31.30
CA PRO A 406 -12.86 -1.74 -32.27
C PRO A 406 -12.33 -2.10 -33.66
N ARG A 407 -13.23 -2.56 -34.54
CA ARG A 407 -12.87 -2.73 -35.94
C ARG A 407 -12.72 -1.34 -36.51
N THR A 408 -11.53 -1.01 -37.01
CA THR A 408 -11.33 0.19 -37.82
C THR A 408 -12.30 0.09 -38.99
N MET A 409 -13.39 0.87 -38.96
CA MET A 409 -14.33 1.00 -40.07
C MET A 409 -13.61 1.78 -41.16
N GLY A 410 -12.94 1.03 -42.03
CA GLY A 410 -12.19 1.53 -43.17
C GLY A 410 -11.98 0.39 -44.16
N ARG A 411 -12.29 0.68 -45.42
CA ARG A 411 -12.24 -0.18 -46.62
C ARG A 411 -11.17 -1.28 -46.54
N PRO A 412 -11.47 -2.54 -46.92
CA PRO A 412 -10.43 -3.55 -47.02
C PRO A 412 -9.39 -3.05 -48.03
N LEU A 413 -8.14 -2.90 -47.58
CA LEU A 413 -7.03 -2.63 -48.49
C LEU A 413 -6.80 -3.92 -49.30
N ALA A 414 -7.58 -4.07 -50.37
CA ALA A 414 -7.31 -5.05 -51.40
C ALA A 414 -5.97 -4.69 -52.04
N GLY A 415 -5.01 -5.61 -51.91
CA GLY A 415 -3.79 -5.61 -52.72
C GLY A 415 -2.53 -5.15 -51.99
N LEU A 416 -1.82 -6.10 -51.37
CA LEU A 416 -0.51 -6.49 -51.88
C LEU A 416 -0.14 -7.86 -51.28
N ILE A 417 0.07 -8.83 -52.15
CA ILE A 417 0.63 -10.13 -51.81
C ILE A 417 2.05 -9.90 -51.27
N GLY A 418 2.32 -10.33 -50.02
CA GLY A 418 3.69 -10.59 -49.55
C GLY A 418 4.31 -9.68 -48.48
N SER A 419 3.56 -8.96 -47.65
CA SER A 419 4.14 -8.24 -46.50
C SER A 419 3.77 -8.87 -45.15
N SER A 420 4.79 -9.37 -44.44
CA SER A 420 4.69 -9.79 -43.05
C SER A 420 4.51 -8.55 -42.15
N ALA A 421 3.26 -8.17 -41.89
CA ALA A 421 2.95 -7.10 -40.94
C ALA A 421 3.10 -7.60 -39.49
N LYS A 422 4.33 -7.58 -38.99
CA LYS A 422 4.59 -7.40 -37.56
C LYS A 422 4.36 -5.93 -37.23
N SER A 423 3.80 -5.67 -36.04
CA SER A 423 3.63 -4.37 -35.39
C SER A 423 2.38 -3.57 -35.77
N SER A 424 1.43 -3.48 -34.83
CA SER A 424 0.61 -2.27 -34.51
C SER A 424 -0.60 -2.56 -33.60
N THR A 425 -0.86 -3.81 -33.20
CA THR A 425 -2.01 -4.14 -32.33
C THR A 425 -1.87 -3.66 -30.88
N PHE A 426 -0.64 -3.42 -30.40
CA PHE A 426 -0.37 -3.09 -29.00
C PHE A 426 -0.74 -1.64 -28.63
N GLU A 427 -0.53 -0.68 -29.53
CA GLU A 427 -0.75 0.75 -29.25
C GLU A 427 -2.23 1.12 -29.13
N ASN A 428 -3.13 0.41 -29.83
CA ASN A 428 -4.56 0.70 -29.77
C ASN A 428 -5.28 -0.02 -28.61
N VAL A 429 -4.76 -1.16 -28.14
CA VAL A 429 -5.29 -1.83 -26.94
C VAL A 429 -4.79 -1.14 -25.66
N GLY A 430 -3.57 -0.59 -25.66
CA GLY A 430 -3.05 0.24 -24.57
C GLY A 430 -3.91 1.50 -24.30
N LYS A 431 -4.56 2.04 -25.33
CA LYS A 431 -5.51 3.17 -25.20
C LYS A 431 -6.83 2.80 -24.49
N MET A 432 -7.25 1.53 -24.55
CA MET A 432 -8.44 1.07 -23.80
C MET A 432 -8.11 0.69 -22.35
N SER A 433 -6.83 0.51 -22.01
CA SER A 433 -6.35 0.30 -20.63
C SER A 433 -5.82 1.58 -19.97
N SER A 434 -6.37 2.75 -20.32
CA SER A 434 -5.91 4.07 -19.83
C SER A 434 -5.97 4.26 -18.30
N LEU A 435 -6.68 3.38 -17.59
CA LEU A 435 -7.06 3.50 -16.17
C LEU A 435 -5.96 3.18 -15.14
N VAL A 436 -4.73 2.91 -15.57
CA VAL A 436 -3.54 2.89 -14.67
C VAL A 436 -2.47 3.88 -15.11
N THR A 437 -2.54 4.38 -16.35
CA THR A 437 -1.69 5.49 -16.80
C THR A 437 -2.10 6.79 -16.11
N SER A 438 -3.40 7.00 -15.83
CA SER A 438 -3.88 8.15 -15.06
C SER A 438 -3.36 8.19 -13.61
N ALA A 439 -3.15 7.02 -12.98
CA ALA A 439 -2.63 6.91 -11.61
C ALA A 439 -1.08 6.88 -11.53
N LEU A 440 -0.40 6.62 -12.66
CA LEU A 440 1.07 6.53 -12.73
C LEU A 440 1.74 7.69 -13.48
N GLY A 441 0.96 8.66 -13.97
CA GLY A 441 1.40 9.84 -14.69
C GLY A 441 1.50 9.59 -16.21
N PRO A 442 1.18 10.58 -17.06
CA PRO A 442 1.31 10.44 -18.51
C PRO A 442 2.77 10.46 -18.95
N LEU A 443 3.10 9.67 -19.97
CA LEU A 443 4.33 9.82 -20.76
C LEU A 443 4.09 10.91 -21.82
N GLU A 444 4.84 12.00 -21.78
CA GLU A 444 4.84 12.99 -22.86
C GLU A 444 5.55 12.46 -24.11
N PRO A 445 4.99 12.66 -25.32
CA PRO A 445 5.75 12.85 -26.54
C PRO A 445 6.09 14.34 -26.71
N SER A 446 7.37 14.64 -26.88
CA SER A 446 7.97 15.97 -27.11
C SER A 446 7.22 16.87 -28.11
N ALA A 447 6.89 18.08 -27.65
CA ALA A 447 6.84 19.40 -28.30
C ALA A 447 6.51 19.52 -29.82
N ASN A 448 5.42 20.24 -30.14
CA ASN A 448 5.50 21.61 -30.68
C ASN A 448 4.13 22.28 -30.97
N GLN A 449 4.04 23.55 -30.55
CA GLN A 449 3.29 24.70 -31.09
C GLN A 449 1.77 24.83 -30.89
N THR A 450 1.41 25.90 -30.15
CA THR A 450 0.13 26.66 -30.16
C THR A 450 0.20 27.76 -31.26
N PRO A 451 -0.90 28.42 -31.73
CA PRO A 451 -1.79 29.25 -30.90
C PRO A 451 -3.31 29.21 -31.21
N VAL A 452 -4.09 29.27 -30.11
CA VAL A 452 -5.22 30.19 -29.79
C VAL A 452 -6.38 30.32 -30.80
N ASP A 453 -7.62 30.00 -30.37
CA ASP A 453 -8.69 31.00 -30.29
C ASP A 453 -9.89 30.61 -29.42
N LEU A 454 -10.41 31.63 -28.73
CA LEU A 454 -11.60 31.65 -27.88
C LEU A 454 -12.88 31.72 -28.74
N THR A 455 -13.99 31.13 -28.29
CA THR A 455 -15.33 31.78 -28.26
C THR A 455 -16.43 30.87 -27.71
N SER A 456 -17.39 31.54 -27.09
CA SER A 456 -18.57 31.11 -26.35
C SER A 456 -19.77 30.66 -27.21
N ALA A 457 -20.66 29.84 -26.62
CA ALA A 457 -22.12 30.05 -26.48
C ALA A 457 -23.04 28.88 -26.90
N ALA A 458 -23.89 28.49 -25.92
CA ALA A 458 -25.35 28.26 -25.96
C ALA A 458 -26.04 27.21 -26.88
N ALA A 459 -26.67 26.25 -26.20
CA ALA A 459 -28.11 25.88 -26.22
C ALA A 459 -28.76 25.07 -27.37
N SER A 460 -29.81 24.34 -26.94
CA SER A 460 -30.84 23.51 -27.62
C SER A 460 -30.44 22.06 -27.93
N ASP A 461 -30.98 21.02 -27.25
CA ASP A 461 -32.37 20.54 -27.05
C ASP A 461 -32.85 19.64 -28.21
N VAL A 462 -32.88 18.32 -28.00
CA VAL A 462 -33.93 17.40 -28.52
C VAL A 462 -33.95 16.13 -27.65
N SER A 463 -35.16 15.79 -27.17
CA SER A 463 -35.53 14.56 -26.48
C SER A 463 -35.46 13.32 -27.38
N GLU A 464 -35.20 12.15 -26.80
CA GLU A 464 -36.02 10.97 -27.09
C GLU A 464 -35.95 9.95 -25.94
N LYS A 465 -37.13 9.52 -25.51
CA LYS A 465 -37.37 8.50 -24.50
C LYS A 465 -37.14 7.12 -25.12
N SER A 466 -36.52 6.22 -24.36
CA SER A 466 -36.84 4.80 -24.40
C SER A 466 -36.67 4.20 -23.00
N GLU A 467 -37.80 3.78 -22.43
CA GLU A 467 -38.01 2.97 -21.22
C GLU A 467 -37.16 1.68 -21.34
N SER A 468 -36.21 1.41 -20.44
CA SER A 468 -36.29 0.86 -19.08
C SER A 468 -36.92 -0.53 -18.99
N ASP A 469 -36.08 -1.58 -19.09
CA ASP A 469 -36.39 -2.97 -18.72
C ASP A 469 -35.10 -3.70 -18.24
N GLU A 470 -34.33 -3.10 -17.33
CA GLU A 470 -33.14 -3.74 -16.72
C GLU A 470 -33.13 -3.70 -15.18
N SER A 471 -34.30 -3.66 -14.52
CA SER A 471 -34.36 -3.56 -13.05
C SER A 471 -34.26 -4.89 -12.29
N ASP A 472 -34.35 -6.05 -12.96
CA ASP A 472 -34.38 -7.36 -12.28
C ASP A 472 -33.02 -8.11 -12.27
N ASP A 473 -32.13 -7.86 -13.23
CA ASP A 473 -30.84 -8.58 -13.32
C ASP A 473 -29.79 -8.05 -12.32
N LEU A 474 -29.84 -6.76 -11.98
CA LEU A 474 -28.93 -6.14 -10.99
C LEU A 474 -29.18 -6.67 -9.56
N GLN A 475 -30.43 -7.00 -9.22
CA GLN A 475 -30.77 -7.56 -7.91
C GLN A 475 -30.33 -9.03 -7.77
N VAL A 476 -30.29 -9.80 -8.86
CA VAL A 476 -29.80 -11.18 -8.84
C VAL A 476 -28.27 -11.24 -8.77
N ILE A 477 -27.55 -10.28 -9.37
CA ILE A 477 -26.09 -10.13 -9.24
C ILE A 477 -25.72 -9.71 -7.80
N LEU A 478 -26.48 -8.80 -7.19
CA LEU A 478 -26.30 -8.42 -5.78
C LEU A 478 -26.63 -9.55 -4.79
N ALA A 479 -27.58 -10.42 -5.12
CA ALA A 479 -28.00 -11.56 -4.28
C ALA A 479 -27.03 -12.75 -4.31
N GLN A 480 -26.08 -12.78 -5.25
CA GLN A 480 -24.99 -13.77 -5.32
C GLN A 480 -23.62 -13.15 -5.07
N ALA A 481 -23.52 -12.22 -4.12
CA ALA A 481 -22.23 -11.88 -3.53
C ALA A 481 -21.58 -13.19 -3.04
N PRO A 482 -20.44 -13.64 -3.62
CA PRO A 482 -19.79 -14.85 -3.15
C PRO A 482 -19.42 -14.65 -1.68
N LEU A 483 -19.69 -15.66 -0.86
CA LEU A 483 -19.17 -15.79 0.50
C LEU A 483 -17.71 -15.31 0.55
N VAL A 484 -17.44 -14.33 1.42
CA VAL A 484 -16.16 -13.65 1.64
C VAL A 484 -14.99 -14.64 1.61
N ARG A 485 -14.32 -14.75 0.45
CA ARG A 485 -13.02 -15.43 0.27
C ARG A 485 -11.92 -14.49 0.77
N GLY A 486 -11.81 -14.23 2.07
CA GLY A 486 -11.00 -13.07 2.49
C GLY A 486 -10.34 -13.10 3.86
N GLY A 487 -10.16 -14.26 4.50
CA GLY A 487 -9.43 -14.34 5.77
C GLY A 487 -8.19 -15.19 5.65
N THR A 488 -7.03 -14.69 6.07
CA THR A 488 -5.85 -15.55 6.29
C THR A 488 -5.95 -16.25 7.65
N GLU A 489 -5.49 -17.48 7.72
CA GLU A 489 -5.25 -18.18 8.99
C GLU A 489 -3.81 -17.88 9.39
N GLU A 490 -3.58 -16.66 9.86
CA GLU A 490 -2.29 -16.28 10.45
C GLU A 490 -2.16 -16.99 11.80
N SER A 491 -1.56 -18.18 11.79
CA SER A 491 -0.98 -18.76 13.01
C SER A 491 0.48 -18.29 13.14
N GLU A 492 1.03 -18.33 14.37
CA GLU A 492 2.43 -18.01 14.76
C GLU A 492 3.54 -18.78 13.98
N GLY A 493 3.22 -19.44 12.87
CA GLY A 493 4.13 -20.19 12.02
C GLY A 493 5.12 -19.30 11.26
N GLY A 494 6.20 -18.90 11.91
CA GLY A 494 7.41 -18.33 11.34
C GLY A 494 8.65 -18.78 12.11
N ASP A 495 9.84 -18.59 11.52
CA ASP A 495 11.10 -18.86 12.23
C ASP A 495 11.39 -17.79 13.29
N TYR A 496 10.79 -16.60 13.11
CA TYR A 496 10.77 -15.56 14.14
C TYR A 496 9.62 -15.82 15.11
N LYS A 497 9.96 -16.05 16.38
CA LYS A 497 8.99 -16.26 17.46
C LYS A 497 9.20 -15.21 18.55
N PRO A 498 8.37 -14.15 18.62
CA PRO A 498 8.27 -13.34 19.82
C PRO A 498 7.68 -14.22 20.93
N TYR A 499 8.15 -14.10 22.16
CA TYR A 499 7.79 -15.03 23.23
C TYR A 499 6.31 -14.89 23.63
N THR A 500 5.50 -15.95 23.46
CA THR A 500 4.16 -16.05 24.06
C THR A 500 4.24 -16.63 25.48
N PRO A 501 3.74 -15.94 26.52
CA PRO A 501 3.72 -16.50 27.86
C PRO A 501 2.77 -17.69 27.90
N LYS A 502 3.31 -18.91 28.01
CA LYS A 502 2.51 -20.10 28.30
C LYS A 502 1.82 -19.90 29.64
N SER A 503 0.49 -19.82 29.66
CA SER A 503 -0.29 -19.97 30.89
C SER A 503 0.05 -21.34 31.50
N LYS A 504 0.88 -21.37 32.53
CA LYS A 504 1.06 -22.57 33.35
C LYS A 504 -0.29 -22.83 34.01
N ARG A 505 -1.04 -23.81 33.52
CA ARG A 505 -2.10 -24.45 34.31
C ARG A 505 -1.41 -25.05 35.53
N THR A 506 -1.55 -24.40 36.67
CA THR A 506 -1.19 -24.94 37.97
C THR A 506 -2.01 -26.22 38.16
N LYS A 507 -1.36 -27.39 38.07
CA LYS A 507 -1.97 -28.63 38.56
C LYS A 507 -1.95 -28.53 40.08
N TYR A 508 -3.12 -28.31 40.67
CA TYR A 508 -3.33 -28.62 42.08
C TYR A 508 -3.22 -30.13 42.25
N MET A 509 -2.30 -30.56 43.10
CA MET A 509 -2.39 -31.81 43.86
C MET A 509 -2.28 -31.45 45.32
#